data_AF-A0A0N1HV53-F1
#
_entry.id   AF-A0A0N1HV53-F1
#
_cell.length_a   1.000
_cell.length_b   1.000
_cell.length_c   1.000
_cell.angle_alpha   90.00
_cell.angle_beta   90.00
_cell.angle_gamma   90.00
#
_symmetry.space_group_name_H-M   'P 1'
#
loop_
_entity.id
_entity.type
_entity.pdbx_description
1 polymer ?
#
loop_
_entity_poly.entity_id
_entity_poly.type
_entity_poly.pdbx_seq_one_letter_code
_entity_poly.pdbx_strand_id
1 'polypeptide(L)'
;MPTMSSDSQLEPIPRSIAPDQELSVMKLILDLRSLGDVDASEKVRRRVREALLKSADDSAAMTKVEEILRRGKRTQSKLDGSYEERQRRKRERREQVRAAASRLVDIEAGSGDESEGSASAEEDNDGV
;
A
#
# COMPACT_ATOMS: atom_id res chain seq x y z
N MET A 1 6.69 32.03 53.76
CA MET A 1 6.50 30.60 53.42
C MET A 1 6.44 30.48 51.91
N PRO A 2 7.54 30.16 51.20
CA PRO A 2 7.45 29.79 49.80
C PRO A 2 7.15 28.29 49.70
N THR A 3 6.01 27.95 49.10
CA THR A 3 5.68 26.60 48.68
C THR A 3 6.66 26.20 47.58
N MET A 4 7.63 25.34 47.92
CA MET A 4 8.48 24.70 46.93
C MET A 4 7.61 23.77 46.10
N SER A 5 7.25 24.20 44.89
CA SER A 5 6.67 23.36 43.85
C SER A 5 7.73 22.35 43.41
N SER A 6 7.87 21.26 44.17
CA SER A 6 8.61 20.08 43.78
C SER A 6 7.76 19.24 42.82
N ASP A 7 7.38 19.83 41.68
CA ASP A 7 7.08 19.04 40.50
C ASP A 7 8.41 18.43 40.06
N SER A 8 8.68 17.25 40.61
CA SER A 8 9.74 16.38 40.13
C SER A 8 9.38 16.05 38.69
N GLN A 9 9.84 16.86 37.74
CA GLN A 9 9.80 16.53 36.32
C GLN A 9 10.76 15.36 36.12
N LEU A 10 10.27 14.16 36.43
CA LEU A 10 10.89 12.91 36.03
C LEU A 10 11.07 13.01 34.52
N GLU A 11 12.32 12.95 34.05
CA GLU A 11 12.57 12.90 32.62
C GLU A 11 11.74 11.76 32.02
N PRO A 12 11.05 12.00 30.89
CA PRO A 12 10.20 10.98 30.30
C PRO A 12 11.06 9.77 29.92
N ILE A 13 10.83 8.65 30.59
CA ILE A 13 11.50 7.38 30.29
C ILE A 13 11.16 7.01 28.84
N PRO A 14 12.16 6.89 27.94
CA PRO A 14 11.90 6.52 26.56
C PRO A 14 11.20 5.16 26.51
N ARG A 15 10.14 5.09 25.72
CA ARG A 15 9.48 3.82 25.42
C ARG A 15 10.35 2.96 24.51
N SER A 16 10.16 1.65 24.63
CA SER A 16 10.85 0.67 23.79
C SER A 16 9.98 0.30 22.60
N ILE A 17 10.62 -0.13 21.51
CA ILE A 17 9.96 -0.71 20.34
C ILE A 17 10.61 -2.05 20.01
N ALA A 18 9.93 -2.86 19.21
CA ALA A 18 10.49 -4.14 18.79
C ALA A 18 11.83 -3.96 18.04
N PRO A 19 12.84 -4.82 18.26
CA PRO A 19 14.14 -4.74 17.56
C PRO A 19 14.00 -4.67 16.03
N ASP A 20 13.02 -5.39 15.48
CA ASP A 20 12.72 -5.43 14.05
C ASP A 20 12.24 -4.07 13.51
N GLN A 21 11.49 -3.33 14.34
CA GLN A 21 11.09 -1.96 14.04
C GLN A 21 12.26 -0.99 14.13
N GLU A 22 13.16 -1.14 15.13
CA GLU A 22 14.38 -0.33 15.22
C GLU A 22 15.24 -0.48 13.97
N LEU A 23 15.49 -1.73 13.55
CA LEU A 23 16.22 -2.04 12.33
C LEU A 23 15.54 -1.43 11.11
N SER A 24 14.21 -1.50 11.03
CA SER A 24 13.44 -0.91 9.93
C SER A 24 13.56 0.62 9.88
N VAL A 25 13.59 1.28 11.04
CA VAL A 25 13.82 2.73 11.15
C VAL A 25 15.22 3.09 10.68
N MET A 26 16.24 2.35 11.13
CA MET A 26 17.62 2.59 10.74
C MET A 26 17.82 2.43 9.23
N LYS A 27 17.31 1.34 8.64
CA LYS A 27 17.35 1.10 7.19
C LYS A 27 16.70 2.25 6.42
N LEU A 28 15.49 2.65 6.79
CA LEU A 28 14.79 3.75 6.12
C LEU A 28 15.57 5.08 6.18
N ILE A 29 16.18 5.41 7.33
CA ILE A 29 16.98 6.63 7.46
C ILE A 29 18.19 6.59 6.52
N LEU A 30 18.87 5.44 6.44
CA LEU A 30 20.03 5.26 5.56
C LEU A 30 19.62 5.30 4.08
N ASP A 31 18.51 4.66 3.73
CA ASP A 31 17.98 4.65 2.36
C ASP A 31 17.57 6.06 1.90
N LEU A 32 16.91 6.84 2.75
CA LEU A 32 16.56 8.22 2.41
C LEU A 32 17.82 9.08 2.17
N ARG A 33 18.88 8.88 2.97
CA ARG A 33 20.15 9.58 2.77
C ARG A 33 20.87 9.15 1.50
N SER A 34 20.89 7.86 1.19
CA SER A 34 21.54 7.35 -0.03
C SER A 34 20.83 7.83 -1.29
N LEU A 35 19.51 8.03 -1.21
CA LEU A 35 18.69 8.63 -2.27
C LEU A 35 18.78 10.17 -2.33
N GLY A 36 19.55 10.80 -1.44
CA GLY A 36 19.79 12.25 -1.40
C GLY A 36 18.77 13.07 -0.61
N ASP A 37 17.73 12.46 -0.04
CA ASP A 37 16.72 13.16 0.79
C ASP A 37 17.12 13.16 2.26
N VAL A 38 18.12 14.00 2.56
CA VAL A 38 18.67 14.18 3.93
C VAL A 38 17.61 14.72 4.87
N ASP A 39 16.80 15.69 4.44
CA ASP A 39 15.76 16.31 5.25
C ASP A 39 14.68 15.32 5.69
N ALA A 40 14.23 14.44 4.79
CA ALA A 40 13.30 13.37 5.16
C ALA A 40 13.93 12.41 6.16
N SER A 41 15.22 12.08 6.02
CA SER A 41 15.92 11.21 6.97
C SER A 41 15.94 11.79 8.39
N GLU A 42 16.19 13.11 8.51
CA GLU A 42 16.21 13.81 9.80
C GLU A 42 14.81 13.94 10.39
N LYS A 43 13.81 14.19 9.53
CA LYS A 43 12.40 14.23 9.93
C LYS A 43 11.92 12.89 10.47
N VAL A 44 12.34 11.77 9.87
CA VAL A 44 12.07 10.42 10.40
C VAL A 44 12.71 10.26 11.76
N ARG A 45 14.01 10.54 11.90
CA ARG A 45 14.72 10.44 13.19
C ARG A 45 14.05 11.26 14.29
N ARG A 46 13.70 12.52 14.03
CA ARG A 46 13.02 13.39 14.99
C ARG A 46 11.67 12.82 15.41
N ARG A 47 10.84 12.40 14.46
CA ARG A 47 9.51 11.87 14.75
C ARG A 47 9.55 10.56 15.52
N VAL A 48 10.51 9.68 15.23
CA VAL A 48 10.70 8.46 16.01
C VAL A 48 11.09 8.81 17.44
N ARG A 49 12.06 9.69 17.65
CA ARG A 49 12.43 10.17 18.99
C ARG A 49 11.24 10.76 19.75
N GLU A 50 10.44 11.60 19.09
CA GLU A 50 9.21 12.14 19.67
C GLU A 50 8.20 11.06 20.03
N ALA A 51 8.04 10.04 19.18
CA ALA A 51 7.15 8.90 19.45
C ALA A 51 7.62 8.10 20.67
N LEU A 52 8.92 7.85 20.83
CA LEU A 52 9.45 7.12 21.98
C LEU A 52 9.32 7.92 23.29
N LEU A 53 9.51 9.25 23.25
CA LEU A 53 9.44 10.09 24.45
C LEU A 53 8.02 10.45 24.88
N LYS A 54 7.09 10.58 23.93
CA LYS A 54 5.73 11.12 24.19
C LYS A 54 4.63 10.06 24.17
N SER A 55 4.97 8.78 24.08
CA SER A 55 3.96 7.71 24.10
C SER A 55 3.66 7.24 25.50
N ALA A 56 2.38 6.95 25.75
CA ALA A 56 1.90 6.51 27.06
C ALA A 56 2.55 5.18 27.47
N ASP A 57 2.69 4.27 26.50
CA ASP A 57 3.25 2.92 26.65
C ASP A 57 4.00 2.49 25.38
N ASP A 58 4.64 1.33 25.43
CA ASP A 58 5.43 0.75 24.34
C ASP A 58 4.56 0.39 23.12
N SER A 59 3.31 -0.07 23.33
CA SER A 59 2.39 -0.40 22.23
C SER A 59 1.99 0.84 21.43
N ALA A 60 1.70 1.94 22.12
CA ALA A 60 1.44 3.23 21.52
C ALA A 60 2.67 3.77 20.77
N ALA A 61 3.88 3.56 21.30
CA ALA A 61 5.13 3.92 20.63
C ALA A 61 5.32 3.10 19.34
N MET A 62 5.17 1.78 19.39
CA MET A 62 5.27 0.88 18.24
C MET A 62 4.29 1.27 17.13
N THR A 63 3.04 1.58 17.49
CA THR A 63 2.00 2.00 16.53
C THR A 63 2.38 3.30 15.82
N LYS A 64 2.83 4.31 16.58
CA LYS A 64 3.29 5.58 15.99
C LYS A 64 4.51 5.40 15.09
N VAL A 65 5.46 4.56 15.50
CA VAL A 65 6.66 4.25 14.71
C VAL A 65 6.28 3.54 13.41
N GLU A 66 5.31 2.63 13.43
CA GLU A 66 4.80 1.98 12.23
C GLU A 66 4.20 2.99 11.24
N GLU A 67 3.42 3.97 11.72
CA GLU A 67 2.92 5.04 10.86
C GLU A 67 4.04 5.86 10.23
N ILE A 68 5.08 6.18 11.00
CA ILE A 68 6.26 6.93 10.53
C ILE A 68 6.96 6.12 9.44
N LEU A 69 7.21 4.83 9.66
CA LEU A 69 7.79 3.92 8.69
C LEU A 69 6.96 3.86 7.41
N ARG A 70 5.63 3.75 7.52
CA ARG A 70 4.73 3.71 6.36
C ARG A 70 4.78 4.99 5.53
N ARG A 71 4.83 6.15 6.19
CA ARG A 71 4.98 7.44 5.51
C ARG A 71 6.35 7.59 4.86
N GLY A 72 7.42 7.20 5.55
CA GLY A 72 8.78 7.28 5.01
C GLY A 72 9.03 6.32 3.84
N LYS A 73 8.53 5.09 3.89
CA LYS A 73 8.60 4.13 2.77
C LYS A 73 7.90 4.66 1.51
N ARG A 74 6.84 5.48 1.66
CA ARG A 74 6.22 6.15 0.51
C ARG A 74 7.14 7.22 -0.09
N THR A 75 7.82 8.00 0.75
CA THR A 75 8.82 8.97 0.28
C THR A 75 9.95 8.26 -0.45
N GLN A 76 10.53 7.22 0.17
CA GLN A 76 11.55 6.38 -0.44
C GLN A 76 11.10 5.85 -1.81
N SER A 77 9.89 5.28 -1.90
CA SER A 77 9.38 4.72 -3.15
C SER A 77 9.24 5.73 -4.30
N LYS A 78 9.07 7.02 -3.97
CA LYS A 78 9.00 8.08 -4.98
C LYS A 78 10.39 8.48 -5.46
N LEU A 79 11.39 8.43 -4.57
CA LEU A 79 12.77 8.79 -4.86
C LEU A 79 13.49 7.69 -5.64
N ASP A 80 13.24 6.41 -5.31
CA ASP A 80 13.85 5.26 -5.98
C ASP A 80 13.16 4.86 -7.31
N GLY A 81 12.12 5.59 -7.72
CA GLY A 81 11.35 5.31 -8.94
C GLY A 81 10.43 4.08 -8.86
N SER A 82 10.46 3.29 -7.78
CA SER A 82 9.64 2.10 -7.61
C SER A 82 8.13 2.41 -7.57
N TYR A 83 7.77 3.63 -7.16
CA TYR A 83 6.41 4.12 -7.20
C TYR A 83 5.90 4.23 -8.65
N GLU A 84 6.69 4.81 -9.55
CA GLU A 84 6.33 4.96 -10.96
C GLU A 84 6.29 3.61 -11.65
N GLU A 85 7.25 2.74 -11.36
CA GLU A 85 7.28 1.39 -11.90
C GLU A 85 6.06 0.56 -11.48
N ARG A 86 5.64 0.67 -10.21
CA ARG A 86 4.40 0.04 -9.72
C ARG A 86 3.16 0.59 -10.42
N GLN A 87 3.10 1.89 -10.67
CA GLN A 87 2.00 2.50 -11.43
C GLN A 87 1.99 2.02 -12.87
N ARG A 88 3.15 1.92 -13.52
CA ARG A 88 3.29 1.40 -14.89
C ARG A 88 2.77 -0.03 -14.98
N ARG A 89 3.24 -0.94 -14.12
CA ARG A 89 2.76 -2.33 -14.06
C ARG A 89 1.25 -2.43 -13.81
N LYS A 90 0.69 -1.52 -13.02
CA LYS A 90 -0.76 -1.47 -12.78
C LYS A 90 -1.55 -1.03 -14.03
N ARG A 91 -1.01 -0.10 -14.83
CA ARG A 91 -1.60 0.29 -16.12
C ARG A 91 -1.53 -0.85 -17.13
N GLU A 92 -0.36 -1.48 -17.27
CA GLU A 92 -0.16 -2.65 -18.14
C GLU A 92 -1.16 -3.78 -17.81
N ARG A 93 -1.35 -4.11 -16.52
CA ARG A 93 -2.37 -5.10 -16.12
C ARG A 93 -3.80 -4.69 -16.48
N ARG A 94 -4.17 -3.42 -16.32
CA ARG A 94 -5.50 -2.93 -16.69
C ARG A 94 -5.73 -2.99 -18.19
N GLU A 95 -4.71 -2.68 -18.97
CA GLU A 95 -4.74 -2.78 -20.43
C GLU A 95 -4.88 -4.23 -20.89
N GLN A 96 -4.13 -5.16 -20.29
CA GLN A 96 -4.28 -6.59 -20.56
C GLN A 96 -5.68 -7.10 -20.25
N VAL A 97 -6.26 -6.71 -19.11
CA VAL A 97 -7.65 -7.07 -18.75
C VAL A 97 -8.65 -6.48 -19.74
N ARG A 98 -8.48 -5.22 -20.15
CA ARG A 98 -9.35 -4.59 -21.16
C ARG A 98 -9.22 -5.29 -22.52
N ALA A 99 -8.00 -5.63 -22.94
CA ALA A 99 -7.76 -6.33 -24.19
C ALA A 99 -8.30 -7.77 -24.18
N ALA A 100 -8.29 -8.43 -23.01
CA ALA A 100 -8.93 -9.74 -22.83
C ALA A 100 -10.46 -9.63 -22.87
N ALA A 101 -11.03 -8.61 -22.23
CA ALA A 101 -12.47 -8.34 -22.25
C ALA A 101 -12.97 -7.96 -23.66
N SER A 102 -12.23 -7.11 -24.39
CA SER A 102 -12.54 -6.78 -25.79
C SER A 102 -12.56 -8.02 -26.66
N ARG A 103 -11.54 -8.89 -26.54
CA ARG A 103 -11.49 -10.16 -27.27
C ARG A 103 -12.67 -11.08 -26.96
N LEU A 104 -13.14 -11.11 -25.71
CA LEU A 104 -14.31 -11.89 -25.35
C LEU A 104 -15.58 -11.36 -26.02
N VAL A 105 -15.76 -10.04 -26.06
CA VAL A 105 -16.87 -9.39 -26.76
C VAL A 105 -16.79 -9.61 -28.27
N ASP A 106 -15.59 -9.56 -28.87
CA ASP A 106 -15.40 -9.81 -30.30
C ASP A 106 -15.71 -11.29 -30.67
N ILE A 107 -15.40 -12.25 -29.80
CA ILE A 107 -15.77 -13.66 -29.97
C ILE A 107 -17.29 -13.85 -29.83
N GLU A 108 -17.92 -13.17 -28.89
CA GLU A 108 -19.37 -13.23 -28.67
C GLU A 108 -20.15 -12.56 -29.82
N ALA A 109 -19.65 -11.44 -30.37
CA ALA A 109 -20.22 -10.77 -31.53
C ALA A 109 -19.96 -11.52 -32.86
N GLY A 110 -18.89 -12.31 -32.96
CA GLY A 110 -18.63 -13.23 -34.06
C GLY A 110 -19.37 -14.56 -33.96
N SER A 111 -20.02 -14.83 -32.82
CA SER A 111 -20.91 -15.96 -32.57
C SER A 111 -22.39 -15.56 -32.71
N GLY A 112 -22.66 -14.53 -33.52
CA GLY A 112 -23.99 -14.26 -34.06
C GLY A 112 -24.34 -15.37 -35.05
N ASP A 113 -24.96 -16.41 -34.52
CA ASP A 113 -25.65 -17.48 -35.24
C ASP A 113 -26.56 -16.89 -36.33
N GLU A 114 -26.07 -16.84 -37.56
CA GLU A 114 -26.89 -16.66 -38.75
C GLU A 114 -27.61 -17.97 -39.10
N SER A 115 -28.41 -18.46 -38.15
CA SER A 115 -29.43 -19.49 -38.39
C SER A 115 -30.73 -18.79 -38.79
N GLU A 116 -30.71 -18.24 -40.00
CA GLU A 116 -31.90 -17.86 -40.77
C GLU A 116 -32.73 -19.14 -41.02
N GLY A 117 -33.98 -19.12 -40.59
CA GLY A 117 -34.81 -20.31 -40.45
C GLY A 117 -35.27 -20.98 -41.75
N SER A 118 -35.85 -22.17 -41.58
CA SER A 118 -37.04 -22.54 -42.34
C SER A 118 -37.92 -23.43 -41.49
N ALA A 119 -39.06 -22.89 -41.08
CA ALA A 119 -40.21 -23.69 -40.69
C ALA A 119 -40.74 -24.38 -41.95
N SER A 120 -41.08 -25.67 -41.82
CA SER A 120 -42.25 -26.27 -42.45
C SER A 120 -42.59 -27.55 -41.71
N ALA A 121 -43.78 -27.54 -41.10
CA ALA A 121 -44.53 -28.72 -40.71
C ALA A 121 -44.75 -29.64 -41.93
N GLU A 122 -44.93 -30.94 -41.72
CA GLU A 122 -46.17 -31.68 -42.03
C GLU A 122 -46.17 -33.02 -41.26
N GLU A 123 -47.38 -33.41 -40.83
CA GLU A 123 -47.75 -34.64 -40.13
C GLU A 123 -47.79 -35.86 -41.09
N ASP A 124 -48.28 -37.00 -40.59
CA ASP A 124 -48.67 -38.24 -41.29
C ASP A 124 -47.54 -39.23 -41.64
N ASN A 125 -47.64 -40.56 -41.45
CA ASN A 125 -48.72 -41.46 -41.05
C ASN A 125 -48.11 -42.86 -40.77
N ASP A 126 -48.88 -43.72 -40.09
CA ASP A 126 -48.70 -45.14 -39.77
C ASP A 126 -48.01 -46.04 -40.81
N GLY A 127 -47.46 -47.17 -40.33
CA GLY A 127 -47.25 -48.33 -41.21
C GLY A 127 -46.51 -49.54 -40.65
N VAL A 128 -47.21 -50.33 -39.81
CA VAL A 128 -47.11 -51.80 -39.58
C VAL A 128 -45.78 -52.42 -39.14
#